data_AF-A0A7L8GD30-F1
#
_entry.id   AF-A0A7L8GD30-F1
#
_cell.length_a   1.000
_cell.length_b   1.000
_cell.length_c   1.000
_cell.angle_alpha   90.00
_cell.angle_beta   90.00
_cell.angle_gamma   90.00
#
_symmetry.space_group_name_H-M   'P 1'
#
loop_
_entity.id
_entity.type
_entity.pdbx_description
1 polymer ?
#
loop_
_entity_poly.entity_id
_entity_poly.type
_entity_poly.pdbx_seq_one_letter_code
_entity_poly.pdbx_strand_id
1 'polypeptide(L)'
;PSIEIGMMWPPLNINMFNPLSIPLLNTLILISSGVTVTWSHHSVINNNMKSAKMALSMTVILGMYFSMLQGWEYYEAPFSFADSCFGSTFFMATGFHGLHVIIGSIFLGVSFYRLNFYHYNLISHFGFEAAAWYWHFVDVVWLFLYISI
;
A
#
# COMPACT_ATOMS: atom_id res chain seq x y z
N PRO A 1 -18.24 0.96 22.69
CA PRO A 1 -17.20 0.13 23.35
C PRO A 1 -17.87 -0.77 24.40
N SER A 2 -17.34 -1.96 24.68
CA SER A 2 -17.88 -2.85 25.71
C SER A 2 -17.44 -2.42 27.12
N ILE A 3 -18.13 -2.91 28.15
CA ILE A 3 -17.79 -2.66 29.56
C ILE A 3 -16.39 -3.20 29.89
N GLU A 4 -15.99 -4.31 29.28
CA GLU A 4 -14.70 -4.99 29.52
C GLU A 4 -13.49 -4.14 29.12
N ILE A 5 -13.63 -3.20 28.18
CA ILE A 5 -12.57 -2.26 27.77
C ILE A 5 -12.68 -0.88 28.46
N GLY A 6 -13.49 -0.77 29.52
CA GLY A 6 -13.68 0.46 30.27
C GLY A 6 -14.58 1.48 29.57
N MET A 7 -15.42 1.06 28.61
CA MET A 7 -16.34 1.92 27.85
C MET A 7 -15.65 3.08 27.09
N MET A 8 -14.34 2.98 26.82
CA MET A 8 -13.57 3.97 26.06
C MET A 8 -12.94 3.34 24.81
N TRP A 9 -12.62 4.19 23.83
CA TRP A 9 -11.86 3.80 22.64
C TRP A 9 -10.83 4.90 22.33
N PRO A 10 -9.53 4.56 22.25
CA PRO A 10 -8.93 3.24 22.51
C PRO A 10 -9.10 2.78 23.98
N PRO A 11 -8.96 1.45 24.25
CA PRO A 11 -8.94 0.91 25.61
C PRO A 11 -7.85 1.56 26.49
N LEU A 12 -8.08 1.59 27.80
CA LEU A 12 -7.11 2.09 28.79
C LEU A 12 -5.75 1.38 28.63
N ASN A 13 -4.66 2.14 28.74
CA ASN A 13 -3.26 1.72 28.59
C ASN A 13 -2.79 1.37 27.15
N ILE A 14 -3.62 1.60 26.13
CA ILE A 14 -3.16 1.49 24.74
C ILE A 14 -2.71 2.87 24.25
N ASN A 15 -1.41 3.00 24.03
CA ASN A 15 -0.82 4.18 23.42
C ASN A 15 -0.85 4.03 21.91
N MET A 16 -1.78 4.74 21.26
CA MET A 16 -1.88 4.75 19.80
C MET A 16 -0.70 5.49 19.16
N PHE A 17 -0.36 5.11 17.93
CA PHE A 17 0.57 5.87 17.11
C PHE A 17 0.04 7.27 16.84
N ASN A 18 0.97 8.22 16.66
CA ASN A 18 0.59 9.53 16.16
C ASN A 18 0.28 9.41 14.65
N PRO A 19 -0.96 9.65 14.21
CA PRO A 19 -1.35 9.49 12.80
C PRO A 19 -0.57 10.41 11.86
N LEU A 20 -0.06 11.55 12.37
CA LEU A 20 0.71 12.52 11.59
C LEU A 20 2.19 12.11 11.36
N SER A 21 2.63 10.98 11.92
CA SER A 21 4.01 10.50 11.80
C SER A 21 4.17 9.52 10.64
N ILE A 22 4.57 8.27 10.92
CA ILE A 22 4.75 7.21 9.94
C ILE A 22 3.46 6.92 9.14
N PRO A 23 2.25 6.87 9.75
CA PRO A 23 1.02 6.64 8.99
C PRO A 23 0.76 7.69 7.89
N LEU A 24 0.97 8.97 8.19
CA LEU A 24 0.86 10.04 7.19
C LEU A 24 1.90 9.90 6.08
N LEU A 25 3.13 9.53 6.40
CA LEU A 25 4.14 9.27 5.38
C LEU A 25 3.72 8.11 4.46
N ASN A 26 3.19 7.02 5.03
CA ASN A 26 2.69 5.87 4.29
C ASN A 26 1.53 6.24 3.34
N THR A 27 0.59 7.10 3.78
CA THR A 27 -0.47 7.61 2.89
C THR A 27 0.08 8.43 1.72
N LEU A 28 1.03 9.33 1.97
CA LEU A 28 1.67 10.13 0.91
C LEU A 28 2.40 9.23 -0.10
N ILE A 29 3.08 8.19 0.37
CA ILE A 29 3.78 7.22 -0.48
C ILE A 29 2.78 6.52 -1.40
N LEU A 30 1.68 5.95 -0.86
CA LEU A 30 0.71 5.23 -1.67
C LEU A 30 0.00 6.14 -2.68
N ILE A 31 -0.44 7.33 -2.27
CA ILE A 31 -1.05 8.30 -3.19
C ILE A 31 -0.07 8.68 -4.31
N SER A 32 1.20 8.94 -3.97
CA SER A 32 2.23 9.25 -4.98
C SER A 32 2.46 8.07 -5.93
N SER A 33 2.41 6.83 -5.43
CA SER A 33 2.56 5.63 -6.23
C SER A 33 1.38 5.42 -7.21
N GLY A 34 0.16 5.80 -6.79
CA GLY A 34 -1.02 5.83 -7.66
C GLY A 34 -0.87 6.84 -8.82
N VAL A 35 -0.24 7.99 -8.57
CA VAL A 35 0.07 8.97 -9.62
C VAL A 35 1.16 8.43 -10.56
N THR A 36 2.20 7.76 -10.05
CA THR A 36 3.26 7.22 -10.91
C THR A 36 2.79 6.02 -11.75
N VAL A 37 1.88 5.17 -11.25
CA VAL A 37 1.36 4.04 -12.04
C VAL A 37 0.44 4.50 -13.16
N THR A 38 -0.39 5.53 -12.90
CA THR A 38 -1.22 6.16 -13.94
C THR A 38 -0.37 6.88 -14.98
N TRP A 39 0.71 7.55 -14.57
CA TRP A 39 1.69 8.11 -15.50
C TRP A 39 2.36 7.03 -16.36
N SER A 40 2.71 5.88 -15.77
CA SER A 40 3.21 4.73 -16.53
C SER A 40 2.19 4.25 -17.56
N HIS A 41 0.92 4.12 -17.16
CA HIS A 41 -0.16 3.68 -18.05
C HIS A 41 -0.31 4.59 -19.27
N HIS A 42 -0.42 5.91 -19.04
CA HIS A 42 -0.49 6.89 -20.13
C HIS A 42 0.76 6.88 -21.01
N SER A 43 1.94 6.61 -20.43
CA SER A 43 3.18 6.49 -21.20
C SER A 43 3.19 5.26 -22.12
N VAL A 44 2.63 4.12 -21.68
CA VAL A 44 2.48 2.92 -22.51
C VAL A 44 1.54 3.20 -23.68
N ILE A 45 0.40 3.85 -23.44
CA ILE A 45 -0.58 4.20 -24.49
C ILE A 45 -0.02 5.23 -25.49
N ASN A 46 0.85 6.14 -25.03
CA ASN A 46 1.52 7.12 -25.90
C ASN A 46 2.79 6.59 -26.56
N ASN A 47 3.05 5.28 -26.47
CA ASN A 47 4.26 4.61 -27.00
C ASN A 47 5.60 5.17 -26.44
N ASN A 48 5.58 5.85 -25.30
CA ASN A 48 6.78 6.37 -24.65
C ASN A 48 7.31 5.35 -23.63
N MET A 49 8.01 4.33 -24.14
CA MET A 49 8.51 3.22 -23.32
C MET A 49 9.52 3.65 -22.27
N LYS A 50 10.29 4.73 -22.51
CA LYS A 50 11.29 5.22 -21.56
C LYS A 50 10.61 5.83 -20.33
N SER A 51 9.60 6.69 -20.52
CA SER A 51 8.85 7.25 -19.40
C SER A 51 8.01 6.19 -18.69
N ALA A 52 7.43 5.23 -19.43
CA ALA A 52 6.69 4.12 -18.84
C ALA A 52 7.55 3.30 -17.88
N LYS A 53 8.76 2.90 -18.32
CA LYS A 53 9.71 2.16 -17.47
C LYS A 53 10.11 2.96 -16.23
N MET A 54 10.42 4.24 -16.39
CA MET A 54 10.81 5.12 -15.29
C MET A 54 9.67 5.32 -14.27
N ALA A 55 8.44 5.55 -14.72
CA ALA A 55 7.29 5.75 -13.85
C ALA A 55 6.89 4.46 -13.11
N LEU A 56 6.93 3.33 -13.81
CA LEU A 56 6.64 2.03 -13.20
C LEU A 56 7.71 1.62 -12.18
N SER A 57 9.00 1.89 -12.44
CA SER A 57 10.05 1.61 -11.47
C SER A 57 9.91 2.45 -10.20
N MET A 58 9.51 3.72 -10.31
CA MET A 58 9.18 4.55 -9.14
C MET A 58 8.04 3.94 -8.32
N THR A 59 6.97 3.50 -8.98
CA THR A 59 5.82 2.86 -8.31
C THR A 59 6.25 1.64 -7.51
N VAL A 60 7.07 0.76 -8.12
CA VAL A 60 7.57 -0.46 -7.47
C VAL A 60 8.47 -0.14 -6.27
N ILE A 61 9.34 0.88 -6.38
CA ILE A 61 10.18 1.33 -5.27
C ILE A 61 9.34 1.90 -4.13
N LEU A 62 8.33 2.72 -4.44
CA LEU A 62 7.41 3.29 -3.44
C LEU A 62 6.63 2.19 -2.70
N GLY A 63 6.17 1.16 -3.42
CA GLY A 63 5.50 0.00 -2.82
C GLY A 63 6.40 -0.77 -1.85
N MET A 64 7.64 -1.05 -2.24
CA MET A 64 8.62 -1.67 -1.33
C MET A 64 8.93 -0.79 -0.12
N TYR A 65 9.04 0.52 -0.32
CA TYR A 65 9.32 1.47 0.75
C TYR A 65 8.17 1.53 1.78
N PHE A 66 6.92 1.50 1.31
CA PHE A 66 5.75 1.36 2.19
C PHE A 66 5.84 0.08 3.03
N SER A 67 6.14 -1.07 2.43
CA SER A 67 6.23 -2.34 3.18
C SER A 67 7.33 -2.31 4.25
N MET A 68 8.46 -1.65 3.97
CA MET A 68 9.53 -1.47 4.95
C MET A 68 9.09 -0.58 6.12
N LEU A 69 8.43 0.54 5.83
CA LEU A 69 7.91 1.44 6.87
C LEU A 69 6.83 0.77 7.71
N GLN A 70 5.95 -0.03 7.11
CA GLN A 70 4.95 -0.80 7.85
C GLN A 70 5.60 -1.85 8.76
N GLY A 71 6.68 -2.49 8.30
CA GLY A 71 7.47 -3.40 9.13
C GLY A 71 8.13 -2.69 10.30
N TRP A 72 8.64 -1.48 10.09
CA TRP A 72 9.18 -0.63 11.16
C TRP A 72 8.09 -0.24 12.17
N GLU A 73 6.92 0.19 11.69
CA GLU A 73 5.78 0.54 12.54
C GLU A 73 5.39 -0.62 13.45
N TYR A 74 5.34 -1.85 12.92
CA TYR A 74 5.05 -3.03 13.74
C TYR A 74 6.13 -3.35 14.76
N TYR A 75 7.39 -3.08 14.45
CA TYR A 75 8.50 -3.33 15.37
C TYR A 75 8.49 -2.35 16.55
N GLU A 76 8.18 -1.09 16.30
CA GLU A 76 8.13 -0.03 17.32
C GLU A 76 6.77 0.07 18.05
N ALA A 77 5.81 -0.80 17.73
CA ALA A 77 4.47 -0.75 18.32
C ALA A 77 4.52 -0.99 19.84
N PRO A 78 3.93 -0.09 20.66
CA PRO A 78 3.87 -0.28 22.11
C PRO A 78 2.77 -1.28 22.54
N PHE A 79 2.05 -1.87 21.58
CA PHE A 79 1.01 -2.86 21.78
C PHE A 79 1.20 -4.02 20.79
N SER A 80 0.70 -5.20 21.15
CA SER A 80 0.80 -6.43 20.40
C SER A 80 -0.57 -6.91 19.89
N PHE A 81 -0.57 -7.93 19.04
CA PHE A 81 -1.80 -8.58 18.56
C PHE A 81 -2.69 -9.10 19.71
N ALA A 82 -2.09 -9.52 20.82
CA ALA A 82 -2.81 -10.04 21.98
C ALA A 82 -3.37 -8.94 22.90
N ASP A 83 -2.99 -7.68 22.69
CA ASP A 83 -3.38 -6.56 23.54
C ASP A 83 -4.77 -6.04 23.16
N SER A 84 -5.77 -6.64 23.80
CA SER A 84 -7.19 -6.30 23.71
C SER A 84 -7.79 -6.45 22.29
N CYS A 85 -9.07 -6.10 22.17
CA CYS A 85 -9.74 -6.01 20.88
C CYS A 85 -9.03 -5.02 19.93
N PHE A 86 -8.51 -3.89 20.45
CA PHE A 86 -7.83 -2.88 19.61
C PHE A 86 -6.62 -3.46 18.87
N GLY A 87 -5.68 -4.09 19.59
CA GLY A 87 -4.48 -4.69 18.98
C GLY A 87 -4.84 -5.74 17.94
N SER A 88 -5.78 -6.63 18.25
CA SER A 88 -6.24 -7.65 17.30
C SER A 88 -6.86 -7.04 16.03
N THR A 89 -7.69 -5.99 16.16
CA THR A 89 -8.30 -5.32 15.01
C THR A 89 -7.28 -4.54 14.18
N PHE A 90 -6.36 -3.84 14.84
CA PHE A 90 -5.29 -3.08 14.20
C PHE A 90 -4.43 -4.00 13.34
N PHE A 91 -3.80 -5.01 13.94
CA PHE A 91 -2.85 -5.89 13.26
C PHE A 91 -3.51 -6.80 12.22
N MET A 92 -4.76 -7.24 12.45
CA MET A 92 -5.47 -8.04 11.45
C MET A 92 -5.79 -7.22 10.21
N ALA A 93 -6.35 -6.01 10.38
CA ALA A 93 -6.75 -5.17 9.27
C ALA A 93 -5.54 -4.62 8.48
N THR A 94 -4.58 -4.03 9.18
CA THR A 94 -3.35 -3.49 8.58
C THR A 94 -2.44 -4.60 8.04
N GLY A 95 -2.36 -5.75 8.71
CA GLY A 95 -1.58 -6.91 8.28
C GLY A 95 -2.14 -7.56 7.01
N PHE A 96 -3.45 -7.73 6.92
CA PHE A 96 -4.09 -8.24 5.72
C PHE A 96 -3.91 -7.30 4.53
N HIS A 97 -4.04 -5.99 4.76
CA HIS A 97 -3.72 -4.99 3.76
C HIS A 97 -2.24 -5.03 3.35
N GLY A 98 -1.31 -5.12 4.30
CA GLY A 98 0.13 -5.24 4.01
C GLY A 98 0.46 -6.45 3.14
N LEU A 99 -0.22 -7.58 3.34
CA LEU A 99 -0.12 -8.74 2.45
C LEU A 99 -0.56 -8.39 1.02
N HIS A 100 -1.66 -7.67 0.85
CA HIS A 100 -2.13 -7.23 -0.47
C HIS A 100 -1.14 -6.26 -1.13
N VAL A 101 -0.50 -5.36 -0.37
CA VAL A 101 0.56 -4.48 -0.89
C VAL A 101 1.74 -5.30 -1.42
N ILE A 102 2.14 -6.37 -0.73
CA ILE A 102 3.23 -7.26 -1.19
C ILE A 102 2.83 -7.96 -2.49
N ILE A 103 1.61 -8.52 -2.57
CA ILE A 103 1.10 -9.17 -3.79
C ILE A 103 1.07 -8.15 -4.95
N GLY A 104 0.56 -6.95 -4.70
CA GLY A 104 0.50 -5.87 -5.69
C GLY A 104 1.89 -5.46 -6.16
N SER A 105 2.86 -5.37 -5.25
CA SER A 105 4.25 -5.01 -5.56
C SER A 105 4.92 -6.07 -6.43
N ILE A 106 4.67 -7.37 -6.15
CA ILE A 106 5.13 -8.47 -7.00
C ILE A 106 4.48 -8.39 -8.38
N PHE A 107 3.17 -8.11 -8.45
CA PHE A 107 2.46 -8.02 -9.72
C PHE A 107 2.95 -6.85 -10.59
N LEU A 108 3.19 -5.69 -9.98
CA LEU A 108 3.85 -4.56 -10.64
C LEU A 108 5.30 -4.87 -11.03
N GLY A 109 6.05 -5.60 -10.19
CA GLY A 109 7.40 -6.06 -10.51
C GLY A 109 7.45 -6.99 -11.73
N VAL A 110 6.51 -7.94 -11.83
CA VAL A 110 6.35 -8.79 -13.03
C VAL A 110 5.98 -7.95 -14.24
N SER A 111 5.10 -6.96 -14.07
CA SER A 111 4.73 -6.03 -15.15
C SER A 111 5.92 -5.18 -15.60
N PHE A 112 6.77 -4.72 -14.67
CA PHE A 112 8.00 -4.00 -14.98
C PHE A 112 9.00 -4.87 -15.74
N TYR A 113 9.20 -6.11 -15.30
CA TYR A 113 10.00 -7.08 -16.03
C TYR A 113 9.47 -7.25 -17.46
N ARG A 114 8.17 -7.50 -17.64
CA ARG A 114 7.57 -7.69 -18.97
C ARG A 114 7.69 -6.45 -19.85
N LEU A 115 7.56 -5.25 -19.28
CA LEU A 115 7.74 -3.98 -19.98
C LEU A 115 9.19 -3.80 -20.46
N ASN A 116 10.18 -4.27 -19.70
CA ASN A 116 11.59 -4.20 -20.10
C ASN A 116 11.91 -5.04 -21.33
N PHE A 117 11.27 -6.20 -21.47
CA PHE A 117 11.39 -7.09 -22.62
C PHE A 117 10.42 -6.78 -23.77
N TYR A 118 9.74 -5.62 -23.74
CA TYR A 118 8.82 -5.19 -24.81
C TYR A 118 7.66 -6.16 -25.09
N HIS A 119 7.18 -6.87 -24.06
CA HIS A 119 6.02 -7.78 -24.20
C HIS A 119 4.67 -7.06 -24.32
N TYR A 120 4.63 -5.75 -24.06
CA TYR A 120 3.41 -4.95 -24.10
C TYR A 120 3.36 -4.09 -25.35
N ASN A 121 2.20 -4.13 -26.02
CA ASN A 121 1.87 -3.28 -27.15
C ASN A 121 0.78 -2.27 -26.76
N LEU A 122 0.60 -1.25 -27.59
CA LEU A 122 -0.40 -0.18 -27.42
C LEU A 122 -1.84 -0.70 -27.20
N ILE A 123 -2.16 -1.87 -27.75
CA ILE A 123 -3.51 -2.46 -27.70
C ILE A 123 -3.58 -3.61 -26.71
N SER A 124 -2.50 -4.37 -26.53
CA SER A 124 -2.47 -5.58 -25.72
C SER A 124 -1.54 -5.41 -24.51
N HIS A 125 -2.07 -4.82 -23.44
CA HIS A 125 -1.37 -4.62 -22.17
C HIS A 125 -2.24 -4.92 -20.94
N PHE A 126 -3.26 -5.79 -21.08
CA PHE A 126 -4.15 -6.19 -19.99
C PHE A 126 -3.43 -6.64 -18.71
N GLY A 127 -2.30 -7.34 -18.83
CA GLY A 127 -1.52 -7.75 -17.66
C GLY A 127 -0.99 -6.56 -16.84
N PHE A 128 -0.66 -5.45 -17.50
CA PHE A 128 -0.30 -4.20 -16.83
C PHE A 128 -1.55 -3.50 -16.27
N GLU A 129 -2.66 -3.45 -17.02
CA GLU A 129 -3.92 -2.84 -16.56
C GLU A 129 -4.45 -3.53 -15.28
N ALA A 130 -4.44 -4.86 -15.27
CA ALA A 130 -4.85 -5.64 -14.10
C ALA A 130 -3.96 -5.35 -12.88
N ALA A 131 -2.65 -5.18 -13.08
CA ALA A 131 -1.74 -4.80 -12.00
C ALA A 131 -2.02 -3.38 -11.49
N ALA A 132 -2.29 -2.43 -12.39
CA ALA A 132 -2.65 -1.06 -12.04
C ALA A 132 -3.99 -0.98 -11.29
N TRP A 133 -5.01 -1.73 -11.72
CA TRP A 133 -6.29 -1.83 -11.01
C TRP A 133 -6.13 -2.42 -9.62
N TYR A 134 -5.35 -3.49 -9.50
CA TYR A 134 -5.07 -4.09 -8.20
C TYR A 134 -4.31 -3.11 -7.28
N TRP A 135 -3.36 -2.35 -7.84
CA TRP A 135 -2.63 -1.33 -7.08
C TRP A 135 -3.55 -0.22 -6.56
N HIS A 136 -4.45 0.31 -7.40
CA HIS A 136 -5.42 1.31 -6.94
C HIS A 136 -6.43 0.75 -5.92
N PHE A 137 -6.80 -0.53 -6.02
CA PHE A 137 -7.58 -1.19 -4.98
C PHE A 137 -6.85 -1.15 -3.63
N VAL A 138 -5.56 -1.46 -3.62
CA VAL A 138 -4.72 -1.38 -2.42
C VAL A 138 -4.69 0.06 -1.88
N ASP A 139 -4.44 1.07 -2.73
CA ASP A 139 -4.42 2.48 -2.32
C ASP A 139 -5.71 2.89 -1.59
N VAL A 140 -6.87 2.56 -2.17
CA VAL A 140 -8.18 2.93 -1.61
C VAL A 140 -8.42 2.25 -0.27
N VAL A 141 -8.10 0.95 -0.14
CA VAL A 141 -8.24 0.23 1.13
C VAL A 141 -7.36 0.87 2.22
N TRP A 142 -6.15 1.31 1.89
CA TRP A 142 -5.29 2.00 2.86
C TRP A 142 -5.90 3.29 3.37
N LEU A 143 -6.50 4.11 2.50
CA LEU A 143 -7.13 5.36 2.92
C LEU A 143 -8.28 5.11 3.92
N PHE A 144 -9.05 4.05 3.71
CA PHE A 144 -10.07 3.66 4.69
C PHE A 144 -9.44 3.22 6.02
N LEU A 145 -8.37 2.43 5.99
CA LEU A 145 -7.67 2.02 7.21
C LEU A 145 -7.11 3.23 7.97
N TYR A 146 -6.40 4.12 7.30
CA TYR A 146 -5.80 5.32 7.90
C TYR A 146 -6.82 6.26 8.57
N ILE A 147 -8.04 6.35 8.04
CA ILE A 147 -9.10 7.19 8.62
C ILE A 147 -9.81 6.48 9.78
N SER A 148 -9.90 5.16 9.75
CA SER A 148 -10.77 4.39 10.66
C SER A 148 -10.04 3.77 11.85
N ILE A 149 -8.73 3.55 11.75
CA ILE A 149 -7.88 2.90 12.75
C ILE A 149 -6.79 3.87 13.19
#